data_AF-A0A2E1A6C6-F1
#
_entry.id   AF-A0A2E1A6C6-F1
#
_cell.length_a   1.000
_cell.length_b   1.000
_cell.length_c   1.000
_cell.angle_alpha   90.00
_cell.angle_beta   90.00
_cell.angle_gamma   90.00
#
_symmetry.space_group_name_H-M   'P 1'
#
loop_
_entity.id
_entity.type
_entity.pdbx_description
1 polymer ?
#
loop_
_entity_poly.entity_id
_entity_poly.type
_entity_poly.pdbx_seq_one_letter_code
_entity_poly.pdbx_strand_id
1 'polypeptide(L)'
;MKHVPQYPSIPSKPLSDTLRTAIEEDSNREQMWLWVADIVDNQQERRYCLQRVLYINPANWKVRREVAAIEKDNRRKRSMRVIHPFWYQPVIWFISLARMIGTAFRLNV
;
A
#
# COMPACT_ATOMS: atom_id res chain seq x y z
N MET A 1 21.31 -6.60 -20.71
CA MET A 1 21.28 -7.02 -19.29
C MET A 1 19.98 -6.50 -18.68
N LYS A 2 19.01 -7.36 -18.35
CA LYS A 2 17.73 -6.93 -17.76
C LYS A 2 17.94 -6.76 -16.26
N HIS A 3 17.78 -5.55 -15.75
CA HIS A 3 17.88 -5.26 -14.32
C HIS A 3 16.88 -6.13 -13.56
N VAL A 4 17.38 -6.99 -12.66
CA VAL A 4 16.53 -7.68 -11.69
C VAL A 4 15.96 -6.62 -10.75
N PRO A 5 14.65 -6.58 -10.50
CA PRO A 5 14.08 -5.64 -9.54
C PRO A 5 14.72 -5.88 -8.17
N GLN A 6 15.28 -4.82 -7.58
CA GLN A 6 15.84 -4.88 -6.23
C GLN A 6 14.69 -4.85 -5.22
N TYR A 7 14.75 -5.76 -4.25
CA TYR A 7 13.74 -5.90 -3.21
C TYR A 7 13.65 -4.60 -2.39
N PRO A 8 12.49 -3.92 -2.30
CA PRO A 8 12.34 -2.79 -1.39
C PRO A 8 12.46 -3.32 0.03
N SER A 9 13.39 -2.76 0.81
CA SER A 9 13.70 -3.21 2.16
C SER A 9 12.43 -3.30 3.03
N ILE A 10 12.25 -4.48 3.63
CA ILE A 10 11.26 -4.88 4.65
C ILE A 10 9.92 -5.41 4.08
N PRO A 11 9.68 -6.74 4.10
CA PRO A 11 8.34 -7.28 4.00
C PRO A 11 7.56 -6.93 5.27
N SER A 12 6.34 -6.43 5.11
CA SER A 12 5.47 -6.08 6.24
C SER A 12 5.06 -7.28 7.11
N LYS A 13 5.30 -8.51 6.63
CA LYS A 13 4.99 -9.78 7.32
C LYS A 13 6.17 -10.73 7.11
N PRO A 14 6.63 -11.46 8.13
CA PRO A 14 7.62 -12.50 7.89
C PRO A 14 7.02 -13.46 6.86
N LEU A 15 7.70 -13.62 5.72
CA LEU A 15 7.49 -14.78 4.86
C LEU A 15 7.53 -15.99 5.79
N SER A 16 6.51 -16.86 5.74
CA SER A 16 6.53 -18.08 6.56
C SER A 16 7.87 -18.77 6.33
N ASP A 17 8.49 -19.33 7.38
CA ASP A 17 9.84 -19.89 7.25
C ASP A 17 9.94 -20.90 6.09
N THR A 18 8.83 -21.61 5.81
CA THR A 18 8.65 -22.49 4.65
C THR A 18 8.74 -21.79 3.29
N LEU A 19 8.19 -20.57 3.14
CA LEU A 19 8.28 -19.75 1.93
C LEU A 19 9.70 -19.26 1.71
N ARG A 20 10.40 -18.88 2.78
CA ARG A 20 11.79 -18.43 2.71
C ARG A 20 12.69 -19.56 2.22
N THR A 21 12.60 -20.74 2.84
CA THR A 21 13.39 -21.91 2.41
C THR A 21 13.08 -22.31 0.97
N ALA A 22 11.80 -22.31 0.56
CA ALA A 22 11.43 -22.67 -0.81
C ALA A 22 11.91 -21.66 -1.87
N ILE A 23 12.01 -20.36 -1.53
CA ILE A 23 12.65 -19.36 -2.39
C ILE A 23 14.17 -19.59 -2.45
N GLU A 24 14.80 -19.93 -1.32
CA GLU A 24 16.24 -20.23 -1.26
C GLU A 24 16.59 -21.49 -2.05
N GLU A 25 15.70 -22.48 -2.08
CA GLU A 25 15.92 -23.77 -2.72
C GLU A 25 15.65 -23.75 -4.23
N ASP A 26 14.62 -23.05 -4.71
CA ASP A 26 14.36 -22.89 -6.15
C ASP A 26 13.65 -21.55 -6.51
N SER A 27 14.43 -20.47 -6.43
CA SER A 27 14.03 -19.11 -6.85
C SER A 27 13.69 -18.96 -8.34
N ASN A 28 13.91 -19.97 -9.19
CA ASN A 28 13.74 -19.87 -10.64
C ASN A 28 12.36 -20.31 -11.14
N ARG A 29 11.46 -20.77 -10.26
CA ARG A 29 10.11 -21.17 -10.65
C ARG A 29 9.14 -20.00 -10.60
N GLU A 30 8.53 -19.69 -11.75
CA GLU A 30 7.47 -18.67 -11.83
C GLU A 30 6.30 -18.95 -10.88
N GLN A 31 5.95 -20.22 -10.68
CA GLN A 31 4.82 -20.62 -9.83
C GLN A 31 5.04 -20.27 -8.36
N MET A 32 6.30 -20.36 -7.89
CA MET A 32 6.64 -20.00 -6.51
C MET A 32 6.40 -18.50 -6.28
N TRP A 33 6.87 -17.66 -7.21
CA TRP A 33 6.64 -16.22 -7.13
C TRP A 33 5.18 -15.82 -7.28
N LEU A 34 4.38 -16.57 -8.04
CA LEU A 34 2.93 -16.39 -8.10
C LEU A 34 2.25 -16.71 -6.76
N TRP A 35 2.66 -17.79 -6.10
CA TRP A 35 2.13 -18.16 -4.79
C TRP A 35 2.50 -17.11 -3.72
N VAL A 36 3.75 -16.63 -3.72
CA VAL A 36 4.18 -15.53 -2.84
C VAL A 36 3.34 -14.27 -3.09
N ALA A 37 3.06 -13.94 -4.36
CA ALA A 37 2.24 -12.79 -4.74
C ALA A 37 0.80 -12.85 -4.21
N ASP A 38 0.30 -14.02 -3.86
CA ASP A 38 -1.04 -14.22 -3.31
C ASP A 38 -1.09 -14.02 -1.78
N ILE A 39 0.01 -14.27 -1.10
CA ILE A 39 0.12 -14.22 0.37
C ILE A 39 0.53 -12.82 0.87
N VAL A 40 1.22 -12.05 0.03
CA VAL A 40 1.67 -10.70 0.38
C VAL A 40 0.50 -9.71 0.39
N ASP A 41 0.26 -9.11 1.56
CA ASP A 41 -0.83 -8.16 1.78
C ASP A 41 -0.52 -6.79 1.14
N ASN A 42 0.75 -6.44 0.98
CA ASN A 42 1.19 -5.17 0.45
C ASN A 42 1.23 -5.16 -1.09
N GLN A 43 0.52 -4.22 -1.70
CA GLN A 43 0.46 -4.05 -3.15
C GLN A 43 1.83 -3.82 -3.82
N GLN A 44 2.81 -3.23 -3.13
CA GLN A 44 4.17 -3.08 -3.66
C GLN A 44 4.96 -4.40 -3.65
N GLU A 45 4.80 -5.20 -2.60
CA GLU A 45 5.39 -6.53 -2.49
C GLU A 45 4.76 -7.48 -3.53
N ARG A 46 3.44 -7.41 -3.71
CA ARG A 46 2.72 -8.14 -4.77
C ARG A 46 3.25 -7.79 -6.16
N ARG A 47 3.44 -6.50 -6.44
CA ARG A 47 4.02 -6.03 -7.71
C ARG A 47 5.41 -6.60 -7.93
N TYR A 48 6.25 -6.61 -6.91
CA TYR A 48 7.61 -7.16 -6.98
C TYR A 48 7.60 -8.65 -7.36
N CYS A 49 6.79 -9.45 -6.68
CA CYS A 49 6.69 -10.88 -6.94
C CYS A 49 6.25 -11.17 -8.39
N LEU A 50 5.24 -10.44 -8.88
CA LEU A 50 4.79 -10.54 -10.27
C LEU A 50 5.86 -10.08 -11.27
N GLN A 51 6.69 -9.09 -10.94
CA GLN A 51 7.82 -8.69 -11.78
C GLN A 51 8.91 -9.79 -11.85
N ARG A 52 9.13 -10.54 -10.76
CA ARG A 52 10.03 -11.71 -10.77
C ARG A 52 9.49 -12.83 -11.67
N VAL A 53 8.18 -13.06 -11.64
CA VAL A 53 7.53 -14.00 -12.59
C VAL A 53 7.80 -13.60 -14.04
N LEU A 54 7.67 -12.31 -14.38
CA LEU A 54 7.93 -11.83 -15.75
C LEU A 54 9.41 -11.84 -16.13
N TYR A 55 10.31 -11.76 -15.14
CA TYR A 55 11.73 -11.94 -15.38
C TYR A 55 12.05 -13.38 -15.79
N ILE A 56 11.42 -14.35 -15.11
CA ILE A 56 11.56 -15.79 -15.40
C ILE A 56 10.86 -16.15 -16.71
N ASN A 57 9.59 -15.75 -16.86
CA ASN A 57 8.78 -15.98 -18.04
C ASN A 57 8.14 -14.69 -18.56
N PRO A 58 8.83 -13.99 -19.47
CA PRO A 58 8.30 -12.76 -20.04
C PRO A 58 7.08 -12.98 -20.92
N ALA A 59 6.81 -14.22 -21.36
CA ALA A 59 5.66 -14.53 -22.20
C ALA A 59 4.34 -14.58 -21.41
N ASN A 60 4.38 -14.61 -20.08
CA ASN A 60 3.18 -14.73 -19.24
C ASN A 60 2.27 -13.47 -19.33
N TRP A 61 1.28 -13.54 -20.22
CA TRP A 61 0.37 -12.44 -20.52
C TRP A 61 -0.55 -12.11 -19.34
N LYS A 62 -0.93 -13.12 -18.54
CA LYS A 62 -1.78 -12.96 -17.35
C LYS A 62 -1.10 -12.03 -16.35
N VAL A 63 0.16 -12.30 -16.05
CA VAL A 63 0.96 -11.51 -15.10
C VAL A 63 1.23 -10.10 -15.61
N ARG A 64 1.50 -9.94 -16.91
CA ARG A 64 1.64 -8.59 -17.52
C ARG A 64 0.40 -7.73 -17.30
N ARG A 65 -0.79 -8.32 -17.50
CA ARG A 65 -2.06 -7.64 -17.26
C ARG A 65 -2.24 -7.26 -15.80
N GLU A 66 -1.89 -8.15 -14.87
CA GLU A 66 -1.99 -7.88 -13.43
C GLU A 66 -1.05 -6.76 -12.98
N VAL A 67 0.22 -6.75 -13.43
CA VAL A 67 1.17 -5.66 -13.12
C VAL A 67 0.66 -4.32 -13.64
N ALA A 68 0.15 -4.28 -14.87
CA ALA A 68 -0.42 -3.07 -15.45
C ALA A 68 -1.62 -2.52 -14.65
N ALA A 69 -2.47 -3.42 -14.11
CA ALA A 69 -3.58 -3.05 -13.26
C ALA A 69 -3.12 -2.45 -11.92
N ILE A 70 -2.11 -3.07 -11.27
CA ILE A 70 -1.50 -2.55 -10.03
C ILE A 70 -0.89 -1.16 -10.25
N GLU A 71 -0.18 -0.94 -11.36
CA GLU A 71 0.41 0.36 -11.67
C GLU A 71 -0.63 1.45 -11.89
N LYS A 72 -1.75 1.11 -12.54
CA LYS A 72 -2.87 2.04 -12.73
C LYS A 72 -3.50 2.44 -11.38
N ASP A 73 -3.70 1.48 -10.48
CA ASP A 73 -4.21 1.73 -9.13
C ASP A 73 -3.24 2.59 -8.30
N ASN A 74 -1.95 2.26 -8.33
CA ASN A 74 -0.90 3.04 -7.66
C ASN A 74 -0.86 4.49 -8.16
N ARG A 75 -1.02 4.73 -9.47
CA ARG A 75 -1.12 6.10 -10.03
C ARG A 75 -2.34 6.84 -9.48
N ARG A 76 -3.51 6.19 -9.38
CA ARG A 76 -4.73 6.79 -8.79
C ARG A 76 -4.52 7.14 -7.32
N LYS A 77 -4.04 6.20 -6.50
CA LYS A 77 -3.77 6.44 -5.07
C LYS A 77 -2.75 7.56 -4.84
N ARG A 78 -1.72 7.67 -5.70
CA ARG A 78 -0.72 8.74 -5.61
C ARG A 78 -1.33 10.10 -5.93
N SER A 79 -2.25 10.19 -6.89
CA SER A 79 -2.97 11.43 -7.22
C SER A 79 -3.91 11.89 -6.11
N MET A 80 -4.39 10.96 -5.26
CA MET A 80 -5.27 11.26 -4.11
C MET A 80 -4.53 11.59 -2.82
N ARG A 81 -3.20 11.46 -2.77
CA ARG A 81 -2.39 12.07 -1.71
C ARG A 81 -2.21 13.56 -1.98
N VAL A 82 -3.31 14.29 -2.05
CA VAL A 82 -3.31 15.71 -1.67
C VAL A 82 -3.05 15.68 -0.17
N ILE A 83 -1.86 16.11 0.23
CA ILE A 83 -1.51 16.27 1.64
C ILE A 83 -2.62 17.13 2.22
N HIS A 84 -3.47 16.55 3.08
CA HIS A 84 -4.48 17.32 3.79
C HIS A 84 -3.70 18.35 4.62
N PRO A 85 -3.78 19.66 4.31
CA PRO A 85 -3.11 20.65 5.13
C PRO A 85 -3.72 20.51 6.54
N PHE A 86 -2.86 20.42 7.55
CA PHE A 86 -3.18 20.23 8.98
C PHE A 86 -4.00 21.38 9.61
N TRP A 87 -4.63 22.21 8.78
CA TRP A 87 -5.28 23.48 9.12
C TRP A 87 -6.81 23.37 9.18
N TYR A 88 -7.35 22.18 9.48
CA TYR A 88 -8.81 21.94 9.56
C TYR A 88 -9.25 21.42 10.94
N GLN A 89 -8.65 21.95 12.02
CA GLN A 89 -9.02 21.67 13.41
C GLN A 89 -9.52 22.87 14.25
N PRO A 90 -9.38 24.17 13.90
CA PRO A 90 -9.88 25.24 14.79
C PRO A 90 -11.38 25.58 14.63
N VAL A 91 -12.06 25.16 13.55
CA VAL A 91 -13.50 25.49 13.35
C VAL A 91 -14.44 24.76 14.31
N ILE A 92 -14.05 23.60 14.84
CA ILE A 92 -14.85 22.84 15.83
C ILE A 92 -14.80 23.51 17.22
N TRP A 93 -13.73 24.24 17.55
CA TRP A 93 -13.66 25.03 18.79
C TRP A 93 -14.49 26.31 18.74
N PHE A 94 -14.61 26.93 17.57
CA PHE A 94 -15.36 28.18 17.43
C PHE A 94 -16.87 28.00 17.63
N ILE A 95 -17.42 26.84 17.26
CA ILE A 95 -18.84 26.53 17.45
C ILE A 95 -19.16 26.31 18.95
N SER A 96 -18.20 25.84 19.76
CA SER A 96 -18.39 25.67 21.21
C SER A 96 -18.25 26.97 22.00
N LEU A 97 -17.39 27.91 21.61
CA LEU A 97 -17.23 29.18 22.33
C LEU A 97 -18.50 30.06 22.25
N ALA A 98 -19.27 29.94 21.17
CA ALA A 98 -20.54 30.64 20.99
C ALA A 98 -21.66 30.19 21.95
N ARG A 99 -21.51 29.04 22.64
CA ARG A 99 -22.47 28.57 23.66
C ARG A 99 -22.14 28.99 25.09
N MET A 100 -20.97 29.56 25.35
CA MET A 100 -20.51 29.82 26.73
C MET A 100 -20.70 31.27 27.21
N ILE A 101 -21.06 32.21 26.33
CA ILE A 101 -21.31 33.63 26.71
C ILE A 101 -22.79 33.88 27.12
N GLY A 102 -23.69 32.91 26.92
CA GLY A 102 -25.14 33.12 27.04
C GLY A 102 -25.79 32.92 28.42
N THR A 103 -25.09 32.47 29.47
CA THR A 103 -25.75 32.07 30.74
C THR A 103 -25.54 33.03 31.91
N ALA A 104 -24.84 34.16 31.73
CA ALA A 104 -24.57 35.11 32.83
C ALA A 104 -25.62 36.21 33.03
N PHE A 105 -26.68 36.28 32.20
CA PHE A 105 -27.66 37.38 32.27
C PHE A 105 -29.09 36.87 32.53
N ARG A 106 -29.31 36.10 33.61
CA ARG A 106 -30.67 35.83 34.07
C ARG A 106 -30.80 35.45 35.54
N LEU A 107 -30.28 36.26 36.47
CA LEU A 107 -30.76 36.31 37.87
C LEU A 107 -30.42 37.69 38.46
N ASN A 108 -31.18 38.73 38.10
CA ASN A 108 -31.29 39.97 38.89
C ASN A 108 -32.59 40.71 38.51
N VAL A 109 -33.73 40.19 38.98
CA VAL A 109 -34.96 40.90 39.38
C VAL A 109 -35.64 40.02 40.41
#